data_AF-A0A3S0FBM1-F1
#
_entry.id   AF-A0A3S0FBM1-F1
#
_cell.length_a   1.000
_cell.length_b   1.000
_cell.length_c   1.000
_cell.angle_alpha   90.00
_cell.angle_beta   90.00
_cell.angle_gamma   90.00
#
_symmetry.space_group_name_H-M   'P 1'
#
loop_
_entity.id
_entity.type
_entity.pdbx_description
1 polymer ?
#
loop_
_entity_poly.entity_id
_entity_poly.type
_entity_poly.pdbx_seq_one_letter_code
_entity_poly.pdbx_strand_id
1 'polypeptide(L)'
;MNRPLIILINALALGAALPAFAGPDWQAIEQARKAKQATQMARDGNPMPAKGAEAMTCPPDALVLPLDHGPRAQSTPYLNAKRKDRYEAEQKACKEAAAKGAVQ
;
A
#
# COMPACT_ATOMS: atom_id res chain seq x y z
N MET A 1 -37.09 42.74 -35.63
CA MET A 1 -37.80 42.34 -34.39
C MET A 1 -37.25 41.01 -33.85
N ASN A 2 -35.93 40.91 -33.66
CA ASN A 2 -35.23 39.62 -33.49
C ASN A 2 -33.94 39.75 -32.65
N ARG A 3 -33.60 40.97 -32.21
CA ARG A 3 -32.48 41.23 -31.27
C ARG A 3 -32.61 40.51 -29.92
N PRO A 4 -33.78 40.42 -29.26
CA PRO A 4 -33.86 39.70 -27.98
C PRO A 4 -33.66 38.18 -28.19
N LEU A 5 -34.08 37.65 -29.34
CA LEU A 5 -33.93 36.24 -29.68
C LEU A 5 -32.46 35.87 -29.92
N ILE A 6 -31.70 36.76 -30.55
CA ILE A 6 -30.25 36.57 -30.77
C ILE A 6 -29.49 36.63 -29.44
N ILE A 7 -29.86 37.52 -28.52
CA ILE A 7 -29.25 37.61 -27.19
C ILE A 7 -29.53 36.33 -26.38
N LEU A 8 -30.76 35.82 -26.44
CA LEU A 8 -31.14 34.58 -25.76
C LEU A 8 -30.41 33.36 -26.31
N ILE A 9 -30.25 33.24 -27.63
CA ILE A 9 -29.51 32.12 -28.25
C ILE A 9 -28.03 32.16 -27.86
N ASN A 10 -27.42 33.35 -27.86
CA ASN A 10 -26.03 33.49 -27.44
C ASN A 10 -25.84 33.19 -25.94
N ALA A 11 -26.74 33.66 -25.07
CA ALA A 11 -26.70 33.34 -23.64
C ALA A 11 -26.87 31.84 -23.37
N LEU A 12 -27.74 31.15 -24.13
CA LEU A 12 -27.95 29.71 -24.01
C LEU A 12 -26.73 28.90 -24.49
N ALA A 13 -26.04 29.36 -25.54
CA ALA A 13 -24.81 28.75 -26.03
C ALA A 13 -23.62 28.89 -25.06
N LEU A 14 -23.53 30.00 -24.32
CA LEU A 14 -22.48 30.20 -23.31
C LEU A 14 -22.71 29.40 -22.01
N GLY A 15 -23.95 28.95 -21.72
CA GLY A 15 -24.28 28.17 -20.51
C GLY A 15 -23.99 26.67 -20.61
N ALA A 16 -23.80 26.13 -21.82
CA ALA A 16 -23.59 24.70 -22.04
C ALA A 16 -22.11 24.25 -21.95
N ALA A 17 -21.18 25.20 -21.76
CA ALA A 17 -19.74 24.94 -21.68
C ALA A 17 -19.22 25.06 -20.23
N LEU A 18 -20.00 24.67 -19.23
CA LEU A 18 -19.42 24.39 -17.92
C LEU A 18 -18.49 23.18 -18.10
N PRO A 19 -17.20 23.30 -17.78
CA PRO A 19 -16.36 22.14 -17.83
C PRO A 19 -16.88 21.22 -16.72
N ALA A 20 -17.26 20.01 -17.10
CA ALA A 20 -17.40 18.91 -16.15
C ALA A 20 -15.99 18.54 -15.65
N PHE A 21 -15.32 19.46 -14.95
CA PHE A 21 -14.26 19.15 -14.00
C PHE A 21 -14.92 18.55 -12.74
N ALA A 22 -15.73 17.51 -12.93
CA ALA A 22 -15.83 16.49 -11.92
C ALA A 22 -14.44 15.85 -11.92
N GLY A 23 -13.60 16.25 -10.95
CA GLY A 23 -12.38 15.50 -10.67
C GLY A 23 -12.71 14.01 -10.56
N PRO A 24 -11.74 13.13 -10.81
CA PRO A 24 -12.01 11.70 -10.74
C PRO A 24 -12.66 11.38 -9.39
N ASP A 25 -13.73 10.59 -9.40
CA ASP A 25 -14.50 10.29 -8.20
C ASP A 25 -13.58 9.63 -7.17
N TRP A 26 -13.14 10.43 -6.20
CA TRP A 26 -12.21 9.99 -5.17
C TRP A 26 -12.83 8.89 -4.31
N GLN A 27 -14.16 8.90 -4.13
CA GLN A 27 -14.84 7.84 -3.41
C GLN A 27 -14.77 6.53 -4.19
N ALA A 28 -15.03 6.55 -5.50
CA ALA A 28 -14.86 5.37 -6.36
C ALA A 28 -13.41 4.87 -6.39
N ILE A 29 -12.43 5.78 -6.45
CA ILE A 29 -11.00 5.42 -6.41
C ILE A 29 -10.64 4.78 -5.06
N GLU A 30 -11.10 5.35 -3.95
CA GLU A 30 -10.80 4.83 -2.62
C GLU A 30 -11.48 3.47 -2.38
N GLN A 31 -12.72 3.31 -2.84
CA GLN A 31 -13.42 2.02 -2.81
C GLN A 31 -12.68 0.97 -3.64
N ALA A 32 -12.24 1.32 -4.86
CA ALA A 32 -11.45 0.42 -5.70
C ALA A 32 -10.10 0.07 -5.04
N ARG A 33 -9.45 1.02 -4.35
CA ARG A 33 -8.22 0.78 -3.60
C ARG A 33 -8.45 -0.19 -2.44
N LYS A 34 -9.52 0.01 -1.65
CA LYS A 34 -9.91 -0.87 -0.55
C LYS A 34 -10.23 -2.28 -1.06
N ALA A 35 -11.00 -2.39 -2.13
CA ALA A 35 -11.32 -3.68 -2.75
C ALA A 35 -10.06 -4.40 -3.24
N LYS A 36 -9.11 -3.68 -3.85
CA LYS A 36 -7.82 -4.23 -4.28
C LYS A 36 -6.98 -4.70 -3.09
N GLN A 37 -6.92 -3.93 -2.00
CA GLN A 37 -6.25 -4.34 -0.76
C GLN A 37 -6.90 -5.58 -0.14
N ALA A 38 -8.24 -5.63 -0.06
CA ALA A 38 -8.96 -6.79 0.43
C ALA A 38 -8.73 -8.03 -0.45
N THR A 39 -8.67 -7.84 -1.77
CA THR A 39 -8.39 -8.93 -2.73
C THR A 39 -6.92 -9.37 -2.67
N GLN A 40 -5.98 -8.46 -2.40
CA GLN A 40 -4.58 -8.78 -2.13
C GLN A 40 -4.45 -9.56 -0.83
N MET A 41 -5.10 -9.14 0.25
CA MET A 41 -5.15 -9.91 1.51
C MET A 41 -5.76 -11.30 1.32
N ALA A 42 -6.77 -11.45 0.45
CA ALA A 42 -7.37 -12.74 0.13
C ALA A 42 -6.50 -13.61 -0.81
N ARG A 43 -5.75 -13.01 -1.74
CA ARG A 43 -4.79 -13.71 -2.62
C ARG A 43 -3.52 -14.11 -1.90
N ASP A 44 -3.08 -13.30 -0.95
CA ASP A 44 -2.05 -13.62 0.02
C ASP A 44 -2.62 -14.56 1.10
N GLY A 45 -3.56 -15.45 0.77
CA GLY A 45 -4.03 -16.56 1.60
C GLY A 45 -2.95 -17.61 1.91
N ASN A 46 -1.68 -17.28 1.69
CA ASN A 46 -0.61 -17.81 2.51
C ASN A 46 -0.49 -16.85 3.69
N PRO A 47 -0.83 -17.24 4.94
CA PRO A 47 -0.59 -16.37 6.07
C PRO A 47 0.89 -15.97 6.01
N MET A 48 1.19 -14.73 5.58
CA MET A 48 2.35 -14.08 6.13
C MET A 48 1.99 -14.04 7.60
N PRO A 49 2.68 -14.80 8.46
CA PRO A 49 2.34 -14.76 9.86
C PRO A 49 2.38 -13.28 10.23
N ALA A 50 1.29 -12.78 10.81
CA ALA A 50 1.39 -11.64 11.68
C ALA A 50 2.39 -12.10 12.74
N LYS A 51 3.68 -11.83 12.47
CA LYS A 51 4.82 -12.27 13.27
C LYS A 51 4.82 -11.39 14.51
N GLY A 52 3.84 -11.67 15.35
CA GLY A 52 3.41 -10.88 16.49
C GLY A 52 2.75 -11.74 17.56
N ALA A 53 2.38 -13.00 17.26
CA ALA A 53 1.92 -13.94 18.27
C ALA A 53 2.17 -15.43 17.95
N GLU A 54 2.84 -15.77 16.84
CA GLU A 54 3.45 -17.10 16.72
C GLU A 54 4.67 -17.12 17.63
N ALA A 55 4.77 -18.13 18.49
CA ALA A 55 5.89 -18.30 19.42
C ALA A 55 7.19 -17.98 18.69
N MET A 56 7.85 -16.89 19.09
CA MET A 56 9.06 -16.42 18.43
C MET A 56 10.10 -17.54 18.51
N THR A 57 10.29 -18.27 17.41
CA THR A 57 11.27 -19.35 17.37
C THR A 57 12.66 -18.74 17.39
N CYS A 58 13.37 -18.96 18.48
CA CYS A 58 14.75 -18.57 18.68
C CYS A 58 15.66 -19.75 18.32
N PRO A 59 16.68 -19.59 17.47
CA PRO A 59 17.10 -18.36 16.76
C PRO A 59 16.23 -18.05 15.51
N PRO A 60 16.14 -16.77 15.08
CA PRO A 60 15.44 -16.41 13.86
C PRO A 60 16.12 -17.00 12.61
N ASP A 61 15.33 -17.29 11.57
CA ASP A 61 15.85 -17.80 10.29
C ASP A 61 16.89 -16.86 9.67
N ALA A 62 17.85 -17.44 8.95
CA ALA A 62 18.93 -16.68 8.32
C ALA A 62 18.38 -15.56 7.42
N LEU A 63 18.95 -14.35 7.55
CA LEU A 63 18.57 -13.22 6.73
C LEU A 63 18.96 -13.46 5.26
N VAL A 64 17.97 -13.75 4.43
CA VAL A 64 18.12 -13.82 2.98
C VAL A 64 17.64 -12.50 2.38
N LEU A 65 18.54 -11.83 1.66
CA LEU A 65 18.23 -10.62 0.90
C LEU A 65 18.15 -10.98 -0.58
N PRO A 66 16.95 -10.99 -1.19
CA PRO A 66 16.82 -11.18 -2.62
C PRO A 66 17.58 -10.08 -3.35
N LEU A 67 18.37 -10.47 -4.33
CA LEU A 67 19.09 -9.57 -5.22
C LEU A 67 18.66 -9.87 -6.64
N ASP A 68 17.44 -9.45 -6.97
CA ASP A 68 16.96 -9.56 -8.35
C ASP A 68 17.61 -8.46 -9.19
N HIS A 69 18.23 -8.86 -10.29
CA HIS A 69 18.78 -7.93 -11.28
C HIS A 69 17.90 -7.92 -12.53
N GLY A 70 17.78 -6.75 -13.15
CA GLY A 70 17.10 -6.59 -14.43
C GLY A 70 15.84 -5.71 -14.38
N PRO A 71 15.20 -5.48 -15.53
CA PRO A 71 14.10 -4.51 -15.67
C PRO A 71 12.81 -4.92 -14.93
N ARG A 72 12.74 -6.15 -14.40
CA ARG A 72 11.62 -6.66 -13.60
C ARG A 72 12.05 -7.10 -12.20
N ALA A 73 13.09 -6.49 -11.64
CA ALA A 73 13.51 -6.78 -10.27
C ALA A 73 12.35 -6.56 -9.28
N GLN A 74 12.02 -7.58 -8.50
CA GLN A 74 10.94 -7.50 -7.50
C GLN A 74 11.46 -6.92 -6.17
N SER A 75 12.75 -7.12 -5.89
CA SER A 75 13.43 -6.51 -4.75
C SER A 75 14.01 -5.14 -5.09
N THR A 76 13.74 -4.14 -4.25
CA THR A 76 14.42 -2.84 -4.30
C THR A 76 15.38 -2.70 -3.12
N PRO A 77 16.39 -1.81 -3.20
CA PRO A 77 17.30 -1.55 -2.08
C PRO A 77 16.57 -1.18 -0.77
N TYR A 78 15.49 -0.41 -0.88
CA TYR A 78 14.65 -0.03 0.26
C TYR A 78 13.95 -1.22 0.91
N LEU A 79 13.40 -2.14 0.10
CA LEU A 79 12.77 -3.35 0.64
C LEU A 79 13.79 -4.25 1.35
N ASN A 80 15.03 -4.30 0.86
CA ASN A 80 16.12 -5.00 1.54
C ASN A 80 16.52 -4.34 2.86
N ALA A 81 16.51 -3.00 2.94
CA ALA A 81 16.73 -2.30 4.21
C ALA A 81 15.65 -2.69 5.24
N LYS A 82 14.37 -2.66 4.86
CA LYS A 82 13.27 -3.08 5.76
C LYS A 82 13.40 -4.53 6.25
N ARG A 83 13.89 -5.44 5.40
CA ARG A 83 14.12 -6.84 5.80
C ARG A 83 15.24 -6.95 6.84
N LYS A 84 16.32 -6.17 6.69
CA LYS A 84 17.40 -6.07 7.68
C LYS A 84 16.88 -5.56 9.01
N ASP A 85 16.17 -4.43 9.01
CA ASP A 85 15.65 -3.81 10.23
C ASP A 85 14.77 -4.77 11.04
N ARG A 86 13.89 -5.52 10.34
CA ARG A 86 13.05 -6.55 10.97
C ARG A 86 13.88 -7.68 11.56
N TYR A 87 14.87 -8.19 10.83
CA TYR A 87 15.73 -9.28 11.31
C TYR A 87 16.57 -8.84 12.53
N GLU A 88 17.06 -7.60 12.55
CA GLU A 88 17.76 -7.04 13.71
C GLU A 88 16.84 -6.92 14.93
N ALA A 89 15.59 -6.46 14.73
CA ALA A 89 14.60 -6.39 15.80
C ALA A 89 14.26 -7.78 16.35
N GLU A 90 14.13 -8.80 15.49
CA GLU A 90 13.90 -10.18 15.90
C GLU A 90 15.10 -10.75 16.68
N GLN A 91 16.33 -10.53 16.23
CA GLN A 91 17.51 -10.95 16.99
C GLN A 91 17.58 -10.27 18.37
N LYS A 92 17.25 -8.97 18.44
CA LYS A 92 17.23 -8.24 19.70
C LYS A 92 16.18 -8.80 20.66
N ALA A 93 14.96 -8.99 20.20
CA ALA A 93 13.89 -9.56 21.03
C ALA A 93 14.22 -10.99 21.49
N CYS A 94 14.86 -11.81 20.64
CA CYS A 94 15.32 -13.14 21.02
C CYS A 94 16.42 -13.10 22.11
N LYS A 95 17.39 -12.19 21.99
CA LYS A 95 18.42 -11.97 23.02
C LYS A 95 17.82 -11.51 24.35
N GLU A 96 16.86 -10.59 24.30
CA GLU A 96 16.14 -10.11 25.49
C GLU A 96 15.31 -11.21 26.15
N ALA A 97 14.64 -12.06 25.36
CA ALA A 97 13.90 -13.21 25.87
C ALA A 97 14.84 -14.25 26.52
N ALA A 98 15.99 -14.54 25.90
CA ALA A 98 17.01 -15.41 26.49
C ALA A 98 17.56 -14.84 27.81
N ALA A 99 17.82 -13.53 27.87
CA ALA A 99 18.29 -12.86 29.09
C ALA A 99 17.22 -12.90 30.20
N LYS A 100 15.93 -12.74 29.88
CA LYS A 100 14.83 -12.85 30.85
C LYS A 100 14.56 -14.29 31.28
N GLY A 101 14.79 -15.28 30.41
CA GLY A 101 14.64 -16.70 30.71
C GLY A 101 15.81 -17.29 31.51
N ALA A 102 17.01 -16.70 31.43
CA ALA A 102 18.19 -17.08 32.21
C ALA A 102 18.19 -16.48 33.64
N VAL A 103 17.25 -15.59 33.94
CA VAL A 103 16.97 -15.06 35.29
C VAL A 103 15.68 -15.71 35.78
N GLN A 104 15.74 -17.01 36.02
CA GLN A 104 14.78 -17.76 36.85
C GLN A 104 15.56 -18.63 37.83
#